data_AF-A0A3P7MNK6-F1
#
_entry.id   AF-A0A3P7MNK6-F1
#
_cell.length_a   1.000
_cell.length_b   1.000
_cell.length_c   1.000
_cell.angle_alpha   90.00
_cell.angle_beta   90.00
_cell.angle_gamma   90.00
#
_symmetry.space_group_name_H-M   'P 1'
#
loop_
_entity.id
_entity.type
_entity.pdbx_description
1 polymer ?
#
loop_
_entity_poly.entity_id
_entity_poly.type
_entity_poly.pdbx_seq_one_letter_code
_entity_poly.pdbx_strand_id
1 'polypeptide(L)'
;MLVSPRYPMRFTGERILTPEDLIDGWRRHFTYFSDWCRGLEEFQMLNEKDQDIIARRRLNLHGWLCQSYYSMKCGAPGLCFPNGAFHPVEGGHPSIVDFYKQCMPRLMSYVVGPMRTMAMDDVEFVLLKAILLFAEGEICYSH
;
A
#
# COMPACT_ATOMS: atom_id res chain seq x y z
N MET A 1 13.84 6.26 -17.34
CA MET A 1 12.82 5.23 -17.65
C MET A 1 11.57 5.55 -16.84
N LEU A 2 10.43 5.81 -17.49
CA LEU A 2 9.17 6.08 -16.79
C LEU A 2 8.52 4.72 -16.45
N VAL A 3 8.43 4.36 -15.16
CA VAL A 3 7.88 3.06 -14.72
C VAL A 3 6.35 3.01 -14.89
N SER A 4 5.67 4.15 -14.73
CA SER A 4 4.25 4.34 -15.03
C SER A 4 3.95 5.84 -15.19
N PRO A 5 2.93 6.23 -16.00
CA PRO A 5 2.42 7.59 -16.02
C PRO A 5 2.04 8.08 -14.62
N ARG A 6 2.48 9.27 -14.25
CA ARG A 6 2.05 9.91 -13.01
C ARG A 6 0.62 10.43 -13.20
N TYR A 7 -0.31 9.89 -12.42
CA TYR A 7 -1.68 10.39 -12.32
C TYR A 7 -2.09 10.59 -10.85
N PRO A 8 -3.10 11.45 -10.57
CA PRO A 8 -3.64 11.59 -9.22
C PRO A 8 -4.15 10.26 -8.70
N MET A 9 -3.66 9.79 -7.56
CA MET A 9 -4.11 8.53 -6.98
C MET A 9 -5.56 8.69 -6.49
N ARG A 10 -6.45 7.80 -6.95
CA ARG A 10 -7.87 7.79 -6.64
C ARG A 10 -8.23 6.46 -6.01
N PHE A 11 -8.53 6.45 -4.72
CA PHE A 11 -8.90 5.24 -4.00
C PHE A 11 -10.42 5.15 -3.83
N THR A 12 -11.16 5.17 -4.94
CA THR A 12 -12.63 5.28 -4.92
C THR A 12 -13.35 3.94 -4.80
N GLY A 13 -12.73 2.84 -5.25
CA GLY A 13 -13.34 1.50 -5.20
C GLY A 13 -14.56 1.36 -6.10
N GLU A 14 -14.59 2.05 -7.24
CA GLU A 14 -15.74 2.09 -8.15
C GLU A 14 -15.89 0.84 -9.02
N ARG A 15 -14.84 0.02 -9.11
CA ARG A 15 -14.77 -1.11 -10.06
C ARG A 15 -13.92 -2.26 -9.52
N ILE A 16 -14.28 -3.49 -9.90
CA ILE A 16 -13.51 -4.68 -9.53
C ILE A 16 -12.12 -4.64 -10.15
N LEU A 17 -11.11 -4.98 -9.35
CA LEU A 17 -9.72 -5.10 -9.77
C LEU A 17 -9.54 -6.19 -10.84
N THR A 18 -8.98 -5.81 -11.99
CA THR A 18 -8.48 -6.76 -13.00
C THR A 18 -6.95 -6.94 -12.87
N PRO A 19 -6.34 -7.94 -13.53
CA PRO A 19 -4.87 -8.10 -13.54
C PRO A 19 -4.13 -6.86 -14.06
N GLU A 20 -4.68 -6.18 -15.08
CA GLU A 20 -4.10 -4.96 -15.64
C GLU A 20 -4.10 -3.83 -14.60
N ASP A 21 -5.17 -3.71 -13.83
CA ASP A 21 -5.27 -2.74 -12.75
C ASP A 21 -4.33 -3.02 -11.61
N LEU A 22 -4.13 -4.31 -11.28
CA LEU A 22 -3.20 -4.70 -10.23
C LEU A 22 -1.78 -4.30 -10.62
N ILE A 23 -1.39 -4.55 -11.86
CA ILE A 23 -0.07 -4.18 -12.39
C ILE A 23 0.07 -2.66 -12.46
N ASP A 24 -0.93 -1.95 -12.99
CA ASP A 24 -0.92 -0.49 -13.05
C ASP A 24 -0.83 0.15 -11.65
N GLY A 25 -1.69 -0.29 -10.73
CA GLY A 25 -1.72 0.18 -9.35
C GLY A 25 -0.40 -0.07 -8.63
N TRP A 26 0.24 -1.23 -8.85
CA TRP A 26 1.57 -1.52 -8.32
C TRP A 26 2.64 -0.58 -8.89
N ARG A 27 2.67 -0.35 -10.21
CA ARG A 27 3.64 0.57 -10.84
C ARG A 27 3.46 2.01 -10.38
N ARG A 28 2.20 2.43 -10.22
CA ARG A 28 1.85 3.75 -9.69
C ARG A 28 2.30 3.90 -8.25
N HIS A 29 2.09 2.89 -7.42
CA HIS A 29 2.57 2.84 -6.04
C HIS A 29 4.10 2.88 -5.97
N PHE A 30 4.80 2.08 -6.78
CA PHE A 30 6.25 2.10 -6.84
C PHE A 30 6.79 3.51 -7.13
N THR A 31 6.22 4.19 -8.12
CA THR A 31 6.60 5.57 -8.46
C THR A 31 6.33 6.52 -7.30
N TYR A 32 5.16 6.41 -6.66
CA TYR A 32 4.82 7.20 -5.47
C TYR A 32 5.79 6.97 -4.31
N PHE A 33 6.08 5.72 -3.96
CA PHE A 33 6.98 5.36 -2.88
C PHE A 33 8.40 5.89 -3.16
N SER A 34 8.87 5.75 -4.40
CA SER A 34 10.20 6.23 -4.80
C SER A 34 10.30 7.76 -4.73
N ASP A 35 9.26 8.48 -5.18
CA ASP A 35 9.18 9.94 -5.06
C ASP A 35 9.07 10.37 -3.58
N TRP A 36 8.31 9.64 -2.76
CA TRP A 36 8.14 9.89 -1.32
C TRP A 36 9.44 9.72 -0.55
N CYS A 37 10.18 8.62 -0.73
CA CYS A 37 11.47 8.42 -0.07
C CYS A 37 12.48 9.52 -0.45
N ARG A 38 12.51 9.96 -1.72
CA ARG A 38 13.40 11.05 -2.14
C ARG A 38 13.02 12.41 -1.55
N GLY A 39 11.75 12.59 -1.19
CA GLY A 39 11.27 13.80 -0.54
C GLY A 39 11.54 13.87 0.98
N LEU A 40 12.04 12.81 1.60
CA LEU A 40 12.37 12.77 3.03
C LEU A 40 13.83 13.13 3.27
N GLU A 41 14.10 14.22 3.98
CA GLU A 41 15.47 14.67 4.28
C GLU A 41 16.24 13.59 5.05
N GLU A 42 15.62 12.94 6.02
CA GLU A 42 16.22 11.89 6.84
C GLU A 42 16.61 10.67 6.00
N PHE A 43 15.84 10.35 4.97
CA PHE A 43 16.18 9.28 4.03
C PHE A 43 17.36 9.69 3.13
N GLN A 44 17.42 10.96 2.72
CA GLN A 44 18.54 11.50 1.94
C GLN A 44 19.86 11.59 2.73
N MET A 45 19.80 11.63 4.07
CA MET A 45 20.99 11.61 4.94
C MET A 45 21.68 10.23 4.98
N LEU A 46 20.98 9.16 4.59
CA LEU A 46 21.57 7.82 4.51
C LEU A 46 22.50 7.71 3.29
N ASN A 47 23.50 6.83 3.38
CA ASN A 47 24.29 6.48 2.19
C ASN A 47 23.43 5.70 1.16
N GLU A 48 23.85 5.70 -0.11
CA GLU A 48 23.09 5.08 -1.20
C GLU A 48 22.78 3.59 -0.96
N LYS A 49 23.70 2.85 -0.34
CA LYS A 49 23.53 1.42 -0.05
C LYS A 49 22.40 1.20 0.94
N ASP A 50 22.32 2.01 2.00
CA ASP A 50 21.30 1.89 3.03
C ASP A 50 19.93 2.38 2.52
N GLN A 51 19.91 3.45 1.71
CA GLN A 51 18.70 3.88 1.00
C GLN A 51 18.10 2.73 0.18
N ASP A 52 18.93 2.05 -0.59
CA ASP A 52 18.54 0.95 -1.47
C ASP A 52 18.07 -0.29 -0.69
N ILE A 53 18.74 -0.63 0.42
CA ILE A 53 18.33 -1.71 1.33
C ILE A 53 16.96 -1.40 1.95
N ILE A 54 16.79 -0.22 2.54
CA ILE A 54 15.55 0.16 3.24
C ILE A 54 14.39 0.25 2.25
N ALA A 55 14.58 0.94 1.10
CA ALA A 55 13.53 1.10 0.11
C ALA A 55 12.99 -0.25 -0.39
N ARG A 56 13.87 -1.19 -0.74
CA ARG A 56 13.45 -2.53 -1.17
C ARG A 56 12.73 -3.29 -0.06
N ARG A 57 13.21 -3.17 1.18
CA ARG A 57 12.61 -3.89 2.31
C ARG A 57 11.24 -3.35 2.73
N ARG A 58 10.93 -2.09 2.39
CA ARG A 58 9.72 -1.41 2.89
C ARG A 58 8.66 -1.15 1.83
N LEU A 59 8.99 -1.24 0.55
CA LEU A 59 8.06 -0.99 -0.56
C LEU A 59 6.69 -1.69 -0.40
N ASN A 60 6.70 -3.01 -0.15
CA ASN A 60 5.47 -3.80 -0.06
C ASN A 60 4.67 -3.44 1.20
N LEU A 61 5.33 -3.32 2.35
CA LEU A 61 4.68 -2.96 3.61
C LEU A 61 4.06 -1.56 3.55
N HIS A 62 4.77 -0.61 2.93
CA HIS A 62 4.24 0.73 2.67
C HIS A 62 3.02 0.69 1.76
N GLY A 63 3.02 -0.18 0.75
CA GLY A 63 1.86 -0.42 -0.13
C GLY A 63 0.64 -0.93 0.63
N TRP A 64 0.80 -1.98 1.42
CA TRP A 64 -0.26 -2.52 2.26
C TRP A 64 -0.81 -1.48 3.22
N LEU A 65 0.05 -0.71 3.87
CA LEU A 65 -0.35 0.35 4.79
C LEU A 65 -1.16 1.44 4.07
N CYS A 66 -0.67 1.93 2.92
CA CYS A 66 -1.36 2.95 2.15
C CYS A 66 -2.72 2.48 1.65
N GLN A 67 -2.78 1.29 1.04
CA GLN A 67 -4.04 0.73 0.54
C GLN A 67 -5.04 0.53 1.68
N SER A 68 -4.60 0.03 2.83
CA SER A 68 -5.47 -0.17 4.01
C SER A 68 -6.05 1.15 4.51
N TYR A 69 -5.21 2.18 4.67
CA TYR A 69 -5.65 3.49 5.14
C TYR A 69 -6.66 4.13 4.19
N TYR A 70 -6.38 4.14 2.88
CA TYR A 70 -7.30 4.74 1.92
C TYR A 70 -8.59 3.92 1.75
N SER A 71 -8.54 2.59 1.89
CA SER A 71 -9.74 1.74 1.91
C SER A 71 -10.62 2.03 3.12
N MET A 72 -10.00 2.28 4.28
CA MET A 72 -10.71 2.75 5.47
C MET A 72 -11.40 4.09 5.19
N LYS A 73 -10.66 5.07 4.65
CA LYS A 73 -11.16 6.43 4.38
C LYS A 73 -12.31 6.46 3.38
N CYS A 74 -12.25 5.68 2.31
CA CYS A 74 -13.32 5.65 1.30
C CYS A 74 -14.46 4.68 1.65
N GLY A 75 -14.34 3.93 2.76
CA GLY A 75 -15.38 3.01 3.21
C GLY A 75 -15.60 1.80 2.30
N ALA A 76 -14.60 1.42 1.50
CA ALA A 76 -14.74 0.34 0.54
C ALA A 76 -14.98 -1.02 1.24
N PRO A 77 -15.80 -1.92 0.65
CA PRO A 77 -16.04 -3.27 1.17
C PRO A 77 -14.88 -4.23 0.83
N GLY A 78 -13.65 -3.73 0.85
CA GLY A 78 -12.45 -4.44 0.41
C GLY A 78 -11.23 -3.52 0.36
N LEU A 79 -10.22 -3.92 -0.41
CA LEU A 79 -8.96 -3.19 -0.56
C LEU A 79 -8.94 -2.36 -1.86
N CYS A 80 -8.87 -1.05 -1.71
CA CYS A 80 -8.80 -0.07 -2.80
C CYS A 80 -7.36 0.17 -3.29
N PHE A 81 -7.26 0.39 -4.59
CA PHE A 81 -6.01 0.65 -5.30
C PHE A 81 -5.96 2.10 -5.80
N PRO A 82 -4.76 2.62 -6.11
CA PRO A 82 -4.57 4.00 -6.55
C PRO A 82 -5.29 4.40 -7.85
N ASN A 83 -5.80 3.43 -8.61
CA ASN A 83 -6.45 3.61 -9.91
C ASN A 83 -7.98 3.46 -9.88
N GLY A 84 -8.58 3.55 -8.69
CA GLY A 84 -10.02 3.47 -8.48
C GLY A 84 -10.57 2.05 -8.42
N ALA A 85 -9.75 1.04 -8.71
CA ALA A 85 -10.16 -0.36 -8.57
C ALA A 85 -10.17 -0.80 -7.10
N PHE A 86 -10.91 -1.88 -6.81
CA PHE A 86 -10.83 -2.56 -5.52
C PHE A 86 -10.96 -4.07 -5.64
N HIS A 87 -10.35 -4.76 -4.67
CA HIS A 87 -10.57 -6.18 -4.44
C HIS A 87 -11.54 -6.34 -3.26
N PRO A 88 -12.76 -6.88 -3.45
CA PRO A 88 -13.69 -7.12 -2.34
C PRO A 88 -13.14 -8.15 -1.35
N VAL A 89 -13.63 -8.13 -0.11
CA VAL A 89 -13.23 -9.16 0.89
C VAL A 89 -13.60 -10.57 0.43
N GLU A 90 -14.74 -10.69 -0.24
CA GLU A 90 -15.24 -11.95 -0.78
C GLU A 90 -15.42 -11.84 -2.30
N GLY A 91 -14.91 -12.82 -3.04
CA GLY A 91 -15.03 -12.89 -4.51
C GLY A 91 -13.98 -12.04 -5.25
N GLY A 92 -14.43 -11.29 -6.26
CA GLY A 92 -13.54 -10.53 -7.15
C GLY A 92 -13.14 -11.30 -8.41
N HIS A 93 -12.11 -10.80 -9.10
CA HIS A 93 -11.68 -11.38 -10.37
C HIS A 93 -11.07 -12.79 -10.17
N PRO A 94 -11.45 -13.80 -10.98
CA PRO A 94 -11.00 -15.20 -10.80
C PRO A 94 -9.48 -15.37 -10.79
N SER A 95 -8.75 -14.59 -11.57
CA SER A 95 -7.27 -14.64 -11.63
C SER A 95 -6.56 -13.99 -10.44
N ILE A 96 -7.30 -13.32 -9.54
CA ILE A 96 -6.75 -12.54 -8.42
C ILE A 96 -7.25 -13.06 -7.07
N VAL A 97 -8.47 -13.61 -7.01
CA VAL A 97 -9.10 -14.01 -5.76
C VAL A 97 -8.22 -14.91 -4.89
N ASP A 98 -7.57 -15.92 -5.47
CA ASP A 98 -6.72 -16.83 -4.70
C ASP A 98 -5.46 -16.16 -4.12
N PHE A 99 -4.94 -15.11 -4.79
CA PHE A 99 -3.79 -14.34 -4.29
C PHE A 99 -4.13 -13.59 -2.99
N TYR A 100 -5.35 -13.05 -2.88
CA TYR A 100 -5.77 -12.28 -1.70
C TYR A 100 -6.55 -13.11 -0.67
N LYS A 101 -7.06 -14.29 -1.04
CA LYS A 101 -7.98 -15.11 -0.24
C LYS A 101 -7.54 -15.31 1.21
N GLN A 102 -6.25 -15.58 1.44
CA GLN A 102 -5.75 -15.85 2.78
C GLN A 102 -5.43 -14.58 3.57
N CYS A 103 -4.98 -13.52 2.91
CA CYS A 103 -4.54 -12.30 3.58
C CYS A 103 -5.66 -11.29 3.81
N MET A 104 -6.70 -11.27 2.96
CA MET A 104 -7.74 -10.23 3.00
C MET A 104 -8.53 -10.21 4.32
N PRO A 105 -9.01 -11.34 4.86
CA PRO A 105 -9.72 -11.32 6.14
C PRO A 105 -8.85 -10.82 7.29
N ARG A 106 -7.55 -11.18 7.29
CA ARG A 106 -6.58 -10.74 8.29
C ARG A 106 -6.27 -9.25 8.16
N LEU A 107 -6.09 -8.76 6.94
CA LEU A 107 -5.83 -7.35 6.68
C LEU A 107 -7.01 -6.48 7.14
N MET A 108 -8.23 -6.90 6.82
CA MET A 108 -9.43 -6.17 7.22
C MET A 108 -9.63 -6.19 8.74
N SER A 109 -9.39 -7.33 9.39
CA SER A 109 -9.57 -7.48 10.84
C SER A 109 -8.46 -6.82 11.68
N TYR A 110 -7.19 -6.96 11.27
CA TYR A 110 -6.05 -6.55 12.09
C TYR A 110 -5.43 -5.20 11.70
N VAL A 111 -5.80 -4.64 10.55
CA VAL A 111 -5.27 -3.33 10.11
C VAL A 111 -6.41 -2.34 9.88
N VAL A 112 -7.30 -2.62 8.93
CA VAL A 112 -8.38 -1.69 8.56
C VAL A 112 -9.39 -1.50 9.70
N GLY A 113 -9.74 -2.58 10.41
CA GLY A 113 -10.62 -2.55 11.58
C GLY A 113 -10.08 -1.62 12.68
N PRO A 114 -8.85 -1.84 13.19
CA PRO A 114 -8.24 -0.95 14.17
C PRO A 114 -8.12 0.49 13.70
N MET A 115 -7.71 0.74 12.44
CA MET A 115 -7.68 2.11 11.88
C MET A 115 -9.04 2.79 11.98
N ARG A 116 -10.12 2.06 11.67
CA ARG A 116 -11.49 2.58 11.75
C ARG A 116 -11.91 2.82 13.19
N THR A 117 -11.68 1.87 14.10
CA THR A 117 -12.07 1.98 15.51
C THR A 117 -11.35 3.12 16.23
N MET A 118 -10.08 3.36 15.89
CA MET A 118 -9.29 4.46 16.44
C MET A 118 -9.55 5.80 15.73
N ALA A 119 -10.37 5.81 14.68
CA ALA A 119 -10.60 6.97 13.83
C ALA A 119 -9.28 7.58 13.31
N MET A 120 -8.37 6.72 12.82
CA MET A 120 -7.03 7.13 12.42
C MET A 120 -7.06 8.29 11.41
N ASP A 121 -6.34 9.36 11.71
CA ASP A 121 -6.31 10.56 10.89
C ASP A 121 -5.10 10.60 9.92
N ASP A 122 -4.98 11.70 9.17
CA ASP A 122 -3.88 11.89 8.21
C ASP A 122 -2.51 12.04 8.88
N VAL A 123 -2.47 12.67 10.06
CA VAL A 123 -1.22 12.92 10.79
C VAL A 123 -0.68 11.59 11.32
N GLU A 124 -1.53 10.81 11.98
CA GLU A 124 -1.19 9.49 12.50
C GLU A 124 -0.75 8.54 11.39
N PHE A 125 -1.45 8.56 10.24
CA PHE A 125 -1.07 7.76 9.08
C PHE A 125 0.30 8.13 8.52
N VAL A 126 0.59 9.43 8.37
CA VAL A 126 1.89 9.90 7.85
C VAL A 126 3.02 9.54 8.82
N LEU A 127 2.81 9.70 10.13
CA LEU A 127 3.79 9.30 11.15
C LEU A 127 4.03 7.79 11.13
N LEU A 128 2.97 6.98 11.04
CA LEU A 128 3.08 5.52 10.98
C LEU A 128 3.84 5.06 9.73
N LYS A 129 3.68 5.73 8.59
CA LYS A 129 4.48 5.45 7.38
C LYS A 129 5.96 5.71 7.59
N ALA A 130 6.33 6.81 8.28
CA ALA A 130 7.71 7.12 8.58
C ALA A 130 8.30 6.09 9.55
N ILE A 131 7.57 5.73 10.61
CA ILE A 131 7.95 4.67 11.54
C ILE A 131 8.16 3.35 10.78
N LEU A 132 7.23 2.96 9.90
CA LEU A 132 7.33 1.74 9.10
C LEU A 132 8.57 1.74 8.20
N LEU A 133 8.94 2.89 7.61
CA LEU A 133 10.12 3.00 6.77
C LEU A 133 11.41 2.72 7.54
N PHE A 134 11.54 3.27 8.76
CA PHE A 134 12.76 3.20 9.56
C PHE A 134 12.76 2.11 10.65
N ALA A 135 11.65 1.41 10.85
CA ALA A 135 11.54 0.34 11.84
C ALA A 135 12.58 -0.77 11.57
N GLU A 136 13.15 -1.33 12.65
CA GLU A 136 13.95 -2.55 12.58
C GLU A 136 13.05 -3.78 12.38
N GLY A 137 13.49 -4.73 11.56
CA GLY A 137 12.77 -5.99 11.35
C GLY A 137 13.03 -6.61 9.98
N GLU A 138 13.36 -7.89 9.99
CA GLU A 138 13.32 -8.74 8.80
C GLU A 138 11.88 -8.85 8.31
N ILE A 139 11.70 -8.78 7.00
CA ILE A 139 10.45 -9.20 6.38
C ILE A 139 10.41 -10.71 6.61
N CYS A 140 9.43 -11.22 7.35
CA CYS A 140 9.12 -12.64 7.28
C CYS A 140 8.75 -12.94 5.83
N TYR A 141 9.72 -13.43 5.05
CA TYR A 141 9.44 -14.15 3.82
C TYR A 141 8.69 -15.41 4.27
N SER A 142 7.37 -15.37 4.22
CA SER A 142 6.60 -16.61 4.22
C SER A 142 7.02 -17.40 2.98
N HIS A 143 7.64 -18.55 3.24
CA HIS A 143 8.09 -19.55 2.27
C HIS A 143 7.06 -19.86 1.18
#